data_AF-A0A954G4Z9-F1
#
_entry.id   AF-A0A954G4Z9-F1
#
_cell.length_a   1.000
_cell.length_b   1.000
_cell.length_c   1.000
_cell.angle_alpha   90.00
_cell.angle_beta   90.00
_cell.angle_gamma   90.00
#
_symmetry.space_group_name_H-M   'P 1'
#
loop_
_entity.id
_entity.type
_entity.pdbx_description
1 polymer ?
#
loop_
_entity_poly.entity_id
_entity_poly.type
_entity_poly.pdbx_seq_one_letter_code
_entity_poly.pdbx_strand_id
1 'polypeptide(L)'
;MENGRSILNQISSQLNADSFLQEHWQGSFDEYLDIVRQDPQVTRTAFQRVYDMIMSYGTYPVEGKKGLIRYRFFDDPVNDGKDGIFGLSKPLMELVNVFKSAALKYGSERRVLLLHGPVGSSKSTITRLLKQGLERYSRTEDGALYSFGWKEEDGTILWDPMNGDPLQLVPLKNR
;
A
#
# COMPACT_ATOMS: atom_id res chain seq x y z
N MET A 1 -32.54 20.47 -17.13
CA MET A 1 -32.57 19.02 -16.92
C MET A 1 -31.22 18.48 -17.35
N GLU A 2 -30.46 17.86 -16.45
CA GLU A 2 -29.25 17.15 -16.84
C GLU A 2 -29.65 16.00 -17.78
N ASN A 3 -29.15 16.03 -19.02
CA ASN A 3 -29.37 14.97 -19.98
C ASN A 3 -28.30 13.88 -19.77
N GLY A 4 -28.55 12.64 -20.18
CA GLY A 4 -27.61 11.53 -20.01
C GLY A 4 -26.20 11.84 -20.55
N ARG A 5 -26.09 12.64 -21.62
CA ARG A 5 -24.80 13.14 -22.12
C ARG A 5 -24.04 14.04 -21.13
N SER A 6 -24.74 14.88 -20.37
CA SER A 6 -24.09 15.72 -19.34
C SER A 6 -23.58 14.90 -18.15
N ILE A 7 -24.33 13.86 -17.76
CA ILE A 7 -23.93 12.93 -16.71
C ILE A 7 -22.73 12.10 -17.17
N LEU A 8 -22.76 11.57 -18.40
CA LEU A 8 -21.64 10.82 -18.97
C LEU A 8 -20.38 11.69 -19.11
N ASN A 9 -20.52 12.96 -19.51
CA ASN A 9 -19.39 13.88 -19.58
C ASN A 9 -18.80 14.16 -18.19
N GLN A 10 -19.64 14.40 -17.17
CA GLN A 10 -19.18 14.56 -15.78
C GLN A 10 -18.44 13.31 -15.29
N ILE A 11 -19.00 12.11 -15.50
CA ILE A 11 -18.35 10.85 -15.11
C ILE A 11 -17.02 10.68 -15.85
N SER A 12 -16.99 10.89 -17.16
CA SER A 12 -15.76 10.77 -17.96
C SER A 12 -14.68 11.76 -17.55
N SER A 13 -15.07 12.99 -17.15
CA SER A 13 -14.13 14.02 -16.69
C SER A 13 -13.53 13.73 -15.32
N GLN A 14 -14.14 12.82 -14.55
CA GLN A 14 -13.63 12.34 -13.27
C GLN A 14 -12.73 11.11 -13.42
N LEU A 15 -12.75 10.44 -14.58
CA LEU A 15 -11.89 9.31 -14.88
C LEU A 15 -10.53 9.85 -15.34
N ASN A 16 -9.51 9.72 -14.49
CA ASN A 16 -8.14 9.95 -14.91
C ASN A 16 -7.69 8.78 -15.80
N ALA A 17 -7.61 9.01 -17.11
CA ALA A 17 -7.27 8.00 -18.09
C ALA A 17 -5.90 7.35 -17.83
N ASP A 18 -4.91 8.12 -17.36
CA ASP A 18 -3.58 7.60 -17.05
C ASP A 18 -3.60 6.68 -15.82
N SER A 19 -4.31 7.09 -14.77
CA SER A 19 -4.53 6.24 -13.58
C SER A 19 -5.28 4.95 -13.95
N PHE A 20 -6.26 5.04 -14.83
CA PHE A 20 -7.00 3.88 -15.32
C PHE A 20 -6.08 2.93 -16.12
N LEU A 21 -5.24 3.45 -17.01
CA LEU A 21 -4.28 2.64 -17.77
C LEU A 21 -3.25 1.96 -16.87
N GLN A 22 -2.77 2.65 -15.84
CA GLN A 22 -1.85 2.07 -14.85
C GLN A 22 -2.52 0.96 -14.03
N GLU A 23 -3.75 1.17 -13.56
CA GLU A 23 -4.51 0.16 -12.79
C GLU A 23 -4.90 -1.07 -13.63
N HIS A 24 -4.96 -0.93 -14.96
CA HIS A 24 -5.41 -1.98 -15.87
C HIS A 24 -4.32 -2.49 -16.80
N TRP A 25 -3.05 -2.23 -16.47
CA TRP A 25 -1.93 -2.76 -17.25
C TRP A 25 -2.02 -4.29 -17.30
N GLN A 26 -1.93 -4.84 -18.50
CA GLN A 26 -1.83 -6.27 -18.75
C GLN A 26 -0.69 -6.49 -19.74
N GLY A 27 0.15 -7.45 -19.42
CA GLY A 27 1.27 -7.85 -20.26
C GLY A 27 1.60 -9.32 -20.04
N SER A 28 2.51 -9.78 -20.87
CA SER A 28 3.17 -11.07 -20.73
C SER A 28 4.09 -11.12 -19.50
N PHE A 29 4.49 -12.33 -19.12
CA PHE A 29 5.37 -12.51 -17.97
C PHE A 29 6.77 -11.94 -18.21
N ASP A 30 7.29 -11.98 -19.44
CA ASP A 30 8.56 -11.36 -19.82
C ASP A 30 8.51 -9.84 -19.73
N GLU A 31 7.42 -9.20 -20.17
CA GLU A 31 7.23 -7.75 -19.97
C GLU A 31 7.20 -7.38 -18.47
N TYR A 32 6.61 -8.21 -17.63
CA TYR A 32 6.67 -8.03 -16.17
C TYR A 32 8.11 -8.15 -15.64
N LEU A 33 8.92 -9.08 -16.14
CA LEU A 33 10.33 -9.20 -15.74
C LEU A 33 11.15 -7.97 -16.16
N ASP A 34 10.82 -7.34 -17.29
CA ASP A 34 11.42 -6.06 -17.69
C ASP A 34 11.06 -4.94 -16.70
N ILE A 35 9.80 -4.89 -16.24
CA ILE A 35 9.39 -3.95 -15.17
C ILE A 35 10.20 -4.20 -13.90
N VAL A 36 10.32 -5.45 -13.45
CA VAL A 36 11.12 -5.82 -12.27
C VAL A 36 12.58 -5.41 -12.41
N ARG A 37 13.15 -5.54 -13.61
CA ARG A 37 14.52 -5.14 -13.91
C ARG A 37 14.69 -3.62 -13.89
N GLN A 38 13.70 -2.88 -14.39
CA GLN A 38 13.71 -1.42 -14.43
C GLN A 38 13.47 -0.82 -13.03
N ASP A 39 12.49 -1.34 -12.31
CA ASP A 39 12.16 -0.95 -10.94
C ASP A 39 11.98 -2.19 -10.04
N PRO A 40 13.03 -2.62 -9.33
CA PRO A 40 12.95 -3.72 -8.37
C PRO A 40 12.00 -3.46 -7.19
N GLN A 41 11.55 -2.21 -6.97
CA GLN A 41 10.65 -1.91 -5.87
C GLN A 41 9.27 -2.56 -6.02
N VAL A 42 8.88 -2.98 -7.22
CA VAL A 42 7.63 -3.73 -7.44
C VAL A 42 7.65 -5.09 -6.75
N THR A 43 8.82 -5.63 -6.39
CA THR A 43 8.98 -6.93 -5.71
C THR A 43 9.04 -6.80 -4.18
N ARG A 44 8.70 -5.63 -3.64
CA ARG A 44 8.74 -5.38 -2.19
C ARG A 44 7.79 -6.29 -1.42
N THR A 45 8.26 -6.72 -0.27
CA THR A 45 7.46 -7.46 0.72
C THR A 45 6.33 -6.59 1.30
N ALA A 46 5.31 -7.23 1.86
CA ALA A 46 4.22 -6.53 2.55
C ALA A 46 4.73 -5.55 3.63
N PHE A 47 5.77 -5.92 4.39
CA PHE A 47 6.35 -5.05 5.42
C PHE A 47 7.08 -3.83 4.85
N GLN A 48 7.83 -4.00 3.76
CA GLN A 48 8.44 -2.88 3.03
C GLN A 48 7.34 -1.93 2.53
N ARG A 49 6.28 -2.46 1.92
CA ARG A 49 5.16 -1.65 1.43
C ARG A 49 4.47 -0.85 2.54
N VAL A 50 4.18 -1.46 3.68
CA VAL A 50 3.60 -0.75 4.84
C VAL A 50 4.55 0.33 5.36
N TYR A 51 5.85 0.03 5.47
CA TYR A 51 6.83 0.99 5.95
C TYR A 51 6.96 2.17 5.00
N ASP A 52 7.16 1.92 3.71
CA ASP A 52 7.33 2.94 2.67
C ASP A 52 6.07 3.79 2.53
N MET A 53 4.88 3.18 2.58
CA MET A 53 3.61 3.88 2.65
C MET A 53 3.54 4.87 3.82
N ILE A 54 3.95 4.48 5.03
CA ILE A 54 3.91 5.39 6.18
C ILE A 54 4.92 6.53 5.98
N MET A 55 6.09 6.21 5.43
CA MET A 55 7.19 7.16 5.22
C MET A 55 6.91 8.15 4.08
N SER A 56 6.12 7.80 3.07
CA SER A 56 5.81 8.67 1.93
C SER A 56 5.06 9.95 2.33
N TYR A 57 4.31 9.92 3.44
CA TYR A 57 3.68 11.12 4.02
C TYR A 57 4.66 12.03 4.75
N GLY A 58 5.88 11.55 5.04
CA GLY A 58 6.89 12.28 5.78
C GLY A 58 6.71 12.29 7.30
N THR A 59 7.68 12.89 7.98
CA THR A 59 7.74 12.94 9.45
C THR A 59 8.00 14.36 9.95
N TYR A 60 7.78 14.59 11.24
CA TYR A 60 8.11 15.83 11.92
C TYR A 60 8.45 15.58 13.40
N PRO A 61 9.30 16.42 14.03
CA PRO A 61 9.64 16.28 15.44
C PRO A 61 8.45 16.67 16.34
N VAL A 62 8.32 16.01 17.48
CA VAL A 62 7.34 16.39 18.50
C VAL A 62 7.93 17.50 19.38
N GLU A 63 7.25 18.65 19.42
CA GLU A 63 7.66 19.78 20.25
C GLU A 63 7.79 19.41 21.73
N GLY A 64 8.84 19.93 22.38
CA GLY A 64 9.12 19.66 23.79
C GLY A 64 9.59 18.25 24.13
N LYS A 65 9.76 17.34 23.15
CA LYS A 65 10.25 15.96 23.39
C LYS A 65 11.42 15.60 22.47
N LYS A 66 12.64 15.64 23.02
CA LYS A 66 13.87 15.32 22.28
C LYS A 66 13.84 13.87 21.75
N GLY A 67 14.11 13.72 20.46
CA GLY A 67 14.23 12.42 19.79
C GLY A 67 12.90 11.73 19.45
N LEU A 68 11.77 12.36 19.75
CA LEU A 68 10.46 11.81 19.43
C LEU A 68 9.98 12.34 18.07
N ILE A 69 9.79 11.42 17.13
CA ILE A 69 9.28 11.73 15.79
C ILE A 69 7.81 11.33 15.66
N ARG A 70 7.11 12.05 14.80
CA ARG A 70 5.73 11.79 14.44
C ARG A 70 5.62 11.58 12.93
N TYR A 71 4.76 10.65 12.53
CA TYR A 71 4.55 10.28 11.14
C TYR A 71 3.25 10.93 10.67
N ARG A 72 3.33 11.79 9.63
CA ARG A 72 2.16 12.54 9.14
C ARG A 72 1.03 11.63 8.69
N PHE A 73 1.34 10.40 8.28
CA PHE A 73 0.37 9.36 7.99
C PHE A 73 -0.70 9.20 9.08
N PHE A 74 -0.31 9.23 10.36
CA PHE A 74 -1.26 9.05 11.48
C PHE A 74 -2.06 10.32 11.82
N ASP A 75 -1.76 11.44 11.16
CA ASP A 75 -2.58 12.66 11.25
C ASP A 75 -3.74 12.64 10.23
N ASP A 76 -3.84 11.58 9.41
CA ASP A 76 -4.89 11.37 8.41
C ASP A 76 -5.09 12.55 7.42
N PRO A 77 -4.02 13.01 6.74
CA PRO A 77 -4.07 14.19 5.89
C PRO A 77 -4.98 14.02 4.67
N VAL A 78 -5.26 12.78 4.25
CA VAL A 78 -6.11 12.50 3.08
C VAL A 78 -7.60 12.72 3.40
N ASN A 79 -8.02 12.46 4.64
CA ASN A 79 -9.40 12.66 5.06
C ASN A 79 -9.54 13.85 6.03
N ASP A 80 -8.66 14.84 5.89
CA ASP A 80 -8.68 16.10 6.66
C ASP A 80 -8.69 15.88 8.18
N GLY A 81 -7.88 14.91 8.64
CA GLY A 81 -7.70 14.62 10.06
C GLY A 81 -8.89 13.93 10.75
N LYS A 82 -9.91 13.49 10.00
CA LYS A 82 -11.11 12.82 10.53
C LYS A 82 -10.76 11.68 11.49
N ASP A 83 -9.73 10.91 11.15
CA ASP A 83 -9.26 9.79 11.96
C ASP A 83 -7.84 10.00 12.52
N GLY A 84 -7.40 11.25 12.57
CA GLY A 84 -6.10 11.65 13.10
C GLY A 84 -5.90 11.20 14.55
N ILE A 85 -4.76 10.57 14.83
CA ILE A 85 -4.46 9.98 16.14
C ILE A 85 -3.64 10.95 16.98
N PHE A 86 -4.29 11.79 17.76
CA PHE A 86 -3.60 12.72 18.65
C PHE A 86 -2.88 12.00 19.81
N GLY A 87 -1.64 12.42 20.11
CA GLY A 87 -0.81 11.75 21.11
C GLY A 87 -0.22 10.42 20.63
N LEU A 88 0.06 9.49 21.55
CA LEU A 88 0.63 8.16 21.25
C LEU A 88 1.93 8.15 20.43
N SER A 89 2.67 9.26 20.36
CA SER A 89 3.83 9.38 19.48
C SER A 89 4.90 8.31 19.75
N LYS A 90 5.13 7.94 21.03
CA LYS A 90 6.08 6.87 21.38
C LYS A 90 5.58 5.48 20.93
N PRO A 91 4.35 5.04 21.29
CA PRO A 91 3.79 3.79 20.75
C PRO A 91 3.75 3.72 19.22
N LEU A 92 3.38 4.81 18.53
CA LEU A 92 3.38 4.85 17.06
C LEU A 92 4.80 4.74 16.50
N MET A 93 5.79 5.36 17.13
CA MET A 93 7.20 5.22 16.75
C MET A 93 7.72 3.80 16.96
N GLU A 94 7.36 3.14 18.06
CA GLU A 94 7.67 1.73 18.30
C GLU A 94 7.01 0.83 17.26
N LEU A 95 5.73 1.07 16.93
CA LEU A 95 5.01 0.35 15.88
C LEU A 95 5.71 0.47 14.52
N VAL A 96 6.06 1.68 14.10
CA VAL A 96 6.75 1.88 12.82
C VAL A 96 8.14 1.24 12.82
N ASN A 97 8.83 1.23 13.95
CA ASN A 97 10.10 0.49 14.09
C ASN A 97 9.94 -1.02 13.92
N VAL A 98 8.80 -1.61 14.31
CA VAL A 98 8.50 -3.01 14.01
C VAL A 98 8.40 -3.22 12.50
N PHE A 99 7.66 -2.37 11.78
CA PHE A 99 7.57 -2.45 10.31
C PHE A 99 8.92 -2.25 9.64
N LYS A 100 9.72 -1.28 10.09
CA LYS A 100 11.08 -1.06 9.61
C LYS A 100 11.96 -2.31 9.79
N SER A 101 11.91 -2.92 10.97
CA SER A 101 12.71 -4.11 11.28
C SER A 101 12.28 -5.32 10.45
N ALA A 102 10.96 -5.48 10.22
CA ALA A 102 10.42 -6.53 9.37
C ALA A 102 10.72 -6.29 7.87
N ALA A 103 10.72 -5.03 7.42
CA ALA A 103 11.10 -4.65 6.06
C ALA A 103 12.57 -5.01 5.75
N LEU A 104 13.45 -4.94 6.77
CA LEU A 104 14.85 -5.33 6.68
C LEU A 104 15.09 -6.84 6.92
N LYS A 105 14.01 -7.64 7.07
CA LYS A 105 14.06 -9.10 7.29
C LYS A 105 14.89 -9.51 8.52
N TYR A 106 14.83 -8.73 9.60
CA TYR A 106 15.51 -9.05 10.87
C TYR A 106 14.74 -10.05 11.76
N GLY A 107 13.80 -10.82 11.21
CA GLY A 107 13.02 -11.85 11.91
C GLY A 107 11.72 -11.34 12.53
N SER A 108 11.49 -10.02 12.56
CA SER A 108 10.23 -9.42 13.00
C SER A 108 9.06 -9.78 12.09
N GLU A 109 9.32 -10.13 10.83
CA GLU A 109 8.30 -10.50 9.84
C GLU A 109 7.55 -11.80 10.18
N ARG A 110 8.09 -12.62 11.10
CA ARG A 110 7.50 -13.89 11.53
C ARG A 110 6.69 -13.79 12.83
N ARG A 111 6.50 -12.58 13.35
CA ARG A 111 5.86 -12.34 14.66
C ARG A 111 4.45 -11.78 14.50
N VAL A 112 3.54 -12.20 15.38
CA VAL A 112 2.21 -11.61 15.48
C VAL A 112 2.33 -10.27 16.21
N LEU A 113 1.82 -9.20 15.59
CA LEU A 113 1.71 -7.88 16.22
C LEU A 113 0.38 -7.79 16.98
N LEU A 114 0.45 -7.64 18.31
CA LEU A 114 -0.73 -7.44 19.15
C LEU A 114 -0.79 -6.00 19.66
N LEU A 115 -1.81 -5.25 19.24
CA LEU A 115 -2.12 -3.95 19.80
C LEU A 115 -2.98 -4.14 21.05
N HIS A 116 -2.43 -3.85 22.23
CA HIS A 116 -3.14 -3.92 23.50
C HIS A 116 -3.11 -2.56 24.23
N GLY A 117 -4.10 -2.30 25.07
CA GLY A 117 -4.21 -1.06 25.83
C GLY A 117 -5.65 -0.73 26.24
N PRO A 118 -5.86 0.33 27.03
CA PRO A 118 -7.19 0.73 27.52
C PRO A 118 -8.20 0.96 26.41
N VAL A 119 -9.50 0.92 26.72
CA VAL A 119 -10.55 1.34 25.77
C VAL A 119 -10.30 2.79 25.33
N GLY A 120 -10.53 3.11 24.06
CA GLY A 120 -10.29 4.46 23.52
C GLY A 120 -8.84 4.79 23.14
N SER A 121 -7.90 3.85 23.21
CA SER A 121 -6.48 4.06 22.82
C SER A 121 -6.20 3.93 21.31
N SER A 122 -7.16 4.28 20.46
CA SER A 122 -7.00 4.33 18.98
C SER A 122 -6.54 3.03 18.28
N LYS A 123 -6.58 1.86 18.93
CA LYS A 123 -6.14 0.57 18.34
C LYS A 123 -6.83 0.26 17.00
N SER A 124 -8.16 0.32 16.98
CA SER A 124 -8.94 0.09 15.75
C SER A 124 -8.72 1.19 14.72
N THR A 125 -8.49 2.43 15.17
CA THR A 125 -8.17 3.58 14.30
C THR A 125 -6.84 3.38 13.59
N ILE A 126 -5.80 2.91 14.30
CA ILE A 126 -4.49 2.56 13.70
C ILE A 126 -4.69 1.52 12.61
N THR A 127 -5.38 0.42 12.91
CA THR A 127 -5.62 -0.66 11.95
C THR A 127 -6.41 -0.17 10.73
N ARG A 128 -7.41 0.69 10.94
CA ARG A 128 -8.22 1.24 9.84
C ARG A 128 -7.40 2.19 8.97
N LEU A 129 -6.61 3.09 9.56
CA LEU A 129 -5.69 3.95 8.82
C LEU A 129 -4.71 3.12 7.98
N LEU A 130 -4.10 2.08 8.55
CA LEU A 130 -3.19 1.19 7.81
C LEU A 130 -3.88 0.51 6.62
N LYS A 131 -5.10 0.01 6.79
CA LYS A 131 -5.88 -0.62 5.70
C LYS A 131 -6.20 0.37 4.59
N GLN A 132 -6.77 1.52 4.94
CA GLN A 132 -7.12 2.59 3.98
C GLN A 132 -5.87 3.20 3.33
N GLY A 133 -4.78 3.30 4.08
CA GLY A 133 -3.48 3.72 3.58
C GLY A 133 -2.98 2.76 2.51
N LEU A 134 -3.01 1.46 2.78
CA LEU A 134 -2.50 0.44 1.85
C LEU A 134 -3.32 0.41 0.57
N GLU A 135 -4.65 0.47 0.68
CA GLU A 135 -5.55 0.54 -0.48
C GLU A 135 -5.25 1.75 -1.38
N ARG A 136 -4.99 2.92 -0.77
CA ARG A 136 -4.63 4.13 -1.52
C ARG A 136 -3.23 4.04 -2.11
N TYR A 137 -2.28 3.57 -1.31
CA TYR A 137 -0.89 3.43 -1.73
C TYR A 137 -0.75 2.47 -2.90
N SER A 138 -1.51 1.37 -2.93
CA SER A 138 -1.47 0.41 -4.04
C SER A 138 -1.93 0.98 -5.39
N ARG A 139 -2.60 2.13 -5.40
CA ARG A 139 -3.00 2.85 -6.63
C ARG A 139 -1.96 3.87 -7.09
N THR A 140 -0.87 4.04 -6.34
CA THR A 140 0.25 4.89 -6.73
C THR A 140 1.31 4.06 -7.45
N GLU A 141 2.12 4.69 -8.30
CA GLU A 141 3.27 4.03 -8.93
C GLU A 141 4.20 3.41 -7.88
N ASP A 142 4.53 4.17 -6.84
CA ASP A 142 5.33 3.73 -5.70
C ASP A 142 4.69 2.58 -4.89
N GLY A 143 3.42 2.26 -5.10
CA GLY A 143 2.75 1.15 -4.42
C GLY A 143 2.25 0.07 -5.37
N ALA A 144 2.60 0.13 -6.66
CA ALA A 144 2.11 -0.77 -7.68
C ALA A 144 2.21 -2.25 -7.28
N LEU A 145 1.15 -3.00 -7.55
CA LEU A 145 1.03 -4.42 -7.32
C LEU A 145 0.66 -5.08 -8.64
N TYR A 146 1.26 -6.24 -8.90
CA TYR A 146 0.98 -7.04 -10.07
C TYR A 146 0.47 -8.41 -9.61
N SER A 147 -0.40 -8.98 -10.44
CA SER A 147 -0.91 -10.34 -10.31
C SER A 147 -0.77 -11.02 -11.67
N PHE A 148 -1.02 -12.32 -11.73
CA PHE A 148 -0.96 -13.10 -12.96
C PHE A 148 -2.25 -13.88 -13.18
N GLY A 149 -2.44 -14.30 -14.43
CA GLY A 149 -3.51 -15.17 -14.85
C GLY A 149 -3.08 -15.97 -16.07
N TRP A 150 -3.79 -17.06 -16.35
CA TRP A 150 -3.55 -17.90 -17.52
C TRP A 150 -4.47 -17.49 -18.64
N LYS A 151 -3.89 -17.19 -19.81
CA LYS A 151 -4.67 -16.92 -21.02
C LYS A 151 -5.05 -18.23 -21.68
N GLU A 152 -6.35 -18.48 -21.79
CA GLU A 152 -6.92 -19.66 -22.42
C GLU A 152 -6.99 -19.51 -23.95
N GLU A 153 -7.23 -20.62 -24.66
CA GLU A 153 -7.31 -20.64 -26.14
C GLU A 153 -8.44 -19.77 -26.69
N ASP A 154 -9.54 -19.61 -25.93
CA ASP A 154 -10.67 -18.76 -26.29
C ASP A 154 -10.43 -17.26 -26.02
N GLY A 155 -9.25 -16.91 -25.51
CA GLY A 155 -8.84 -15.55 -25.18
C GLY A 155 -9.27 -15.06 -23.79
N THR A 156 -9.99 -15.88 -23.01
CA THR A 156 -10.31 -15.56 -21.62
C THR A 156 -9.06 -15.65 -20.74
N ILE A 157 -9.08 -14.93 -19.61
CA ILE A 157 -7.99 -14.96 -18.62
C ILE A 157 -8.53 -15.57 -17.33
N LEU A 158 -7.95 -16.69 -16.93
CA LEU A 158 -8.15 -17.28 -15.62
C LEU A 158 -7.18 -16.64 -14.62
N TRP A 159 -7.66 -15.62 -13.92
CA TRP A 159 -6.88 -14.91 -12.90
C TRP A 159 -6.54 -15.80 -11.70
N ASP A 160 -5.36 -15.60 -11.11
CA ASP A 160 -5.02 -16.24 -9.84
C ASP A 160 -6.00 -15.77 -8.74
N PRO A 161 -6.76 -16.68 -8.11
CA PRO A 161 -7.76 -16.30 -7.12
C PRO A 161 -7.16 -15.66 -5.87
N MET A 162 -5.86 -15.84 -5.61
CA MET A 162 -5.16 -15.28 -4.46
C MET A 162 -4.49 -13.94 -4.76
N ASN A 163 -4.53 -13.47 -6.01
CA ASN A 163 -3.76 -12.32 -6.49
C ASN A 163 -2.28 -12.39 -6.11
N GLY A 164 -1.68 -13.56 -6.32
CA GLY A 164 -0.29 -13.84 -6.02
C GLY A 164 0.68 -13.03 -6.88
N ASP A 165 1.85 -12.76 -6.32
CA ASP A 165 2.93 -12.05 -7.01
C ASP A 165 3.41 -12.88 -8.24
N PRO A 166 3.58 -12.30 -9.45
CA PRO A 166 3.99 -13.05 -10.64
C PRO A 166 5.34 -13.76 -10.50
N LEU A 167 6.26 -13.27 -9.65
CA LEU A 167 7.51 -13.99 -9.37
C LEU A 167 7.25 -15.35 -8.75
N GLN A 168 6.04 -15.61 -8.24
CA GLN A 168 5.65 -16.93 -7.76
C GLN A 168 5.76 -18.03 -8.83
N LEU A 169 5.66 -17.67 -10.11
CA LEU A 169 5.83 -18.56 -11.25
C LEU A 169 7.28 -19.04 -11.44
N VAL A 170 8.25 -18.27 -10.94
CA VAL A 170 9.67 -18.66 -11.00
C VAL A 170 9.95 -19.71 -9.93
N PRO A 171 10.54 -20.87 -10.27
CA PRO A 171 10.95 -21.86 -9.29
C PRO A 171 11.91 -21.27 -8.24
N LEU A 172 11.80 -21.68 -6.97
CA LEU A 172 12.63 -21.14 -5.87
C LEU A 172 14.14 -21.22 -6.12
N LYS A 173 14.61 -22.25 -6.85
CA LYS A 173 16.02 -22.41 -7.22
C LYS A 173 16.52 -21.40 -8.26
N ASN A 174 15.60 -20.69 -8.91
CA ASN A 174 15.83 -19.74 -9.99
C ASN A 174 15.45 -18.30 -9.59
N ARG A 175 14.94 -18.09 -8.38
CA ARG A 175 14.62 -16.76 -7.83
C ARG A 175 15.82 -16.08 -7.20
#